data_AF-W2YYS6-F1
#
_entry.id   AF-W2YYS6-F1
#
_cell.length_a   1.000
_cell.length_b   1.000
_cell.length_c   1.000
_cell.angle_alpha   90.00
_cell.angle_beta   90.00
_cell.angle_gamma   90.00
#
_symmetry.space_group_name_H-M   'P 1'
#
loop_
_entity.id
_entity.type
_entity.pdbx_description
1 polymer ?
#
loop_
_entity_poly.entity_id
_entity_poly.type
_entity_poly.pdbx_seq_one_letter_code
_entity_poly.pdbx_strand_id
1 'polypeptide(L)'
;MFRFNSDGIRELFVLLRISGVAITDERDRVNGIEALCLTLYRLKYPRTYFDMMEHFGRSMSAMSRVFLYMIDLVHYTFADAIFMAEKVLEERI
;
A
#
# COMPACT_ATOMS: atom_id res chain seq x y z
N MET A 1 -10.77 -9.57 6.18
CA MET A 1 -9.83 -10.68 5.94
C MET A 1 -9.36 -10.68 4.49
N PHE A 2 -8.07 -10.44 4.25
CA PHE A 2 -7.40 -10.55 2.93
C PHE A 2 -6.80 -11.96 2.77
N ARG A 3 -6.34 -12.33 1.57
CA ARG A 3 -5.93 -13.72 1.23
C ARG A 3 -4.61 -14.19 1.87
N PHE A 4 -3.91 -13.32 2.58
CA PHE A 4 -2.63 -13.62 3.23
C PHE A 4 -2.83 -13.97 4.69
N ASN A 5 -2.16 -15.02 5.16
CA ASN A 5 -1.98 -15.27 6.58
C ASN A 5 -0.90 -14.34 7.17
N SER A 6 -0.62 -14.42 8.47
CA SER A 6 0.36 -13.55 9.12
C SER A 6 1.76 -13.63 8.51
N ASP A 7 2.15 -14.83 8.06
CA ASP A 7 3.49 -15.04 7.51
C ASP A 7 3.60 -14.50 6.09
N GLY A 8 2.57 -14.68 5.27
CA GLY A 8 2.46 -14.05 3.97
C GLY A 8 2.45 -12.53 4.04
N ILE A 9 1.89 -11.94 5.11
CA ILE A 9 1.98 -10.49 5.34
C ILE A 9 3.41 -10.05 5.66
N ARG A 10 4.16 -10.81 6.48
CA ARG A 10 5.57 -10.51 6.77
C ARG A 10 6.45 -10.66 5.54
N GLU A 11 6.23 -11.72 4.77
CA GLU A 11 6.94 -11.95 3.51
C GLU A 11 6.67 -10.82 2.52
N LEU A 12 5.39 -10.46 2.32
CA LEU A 12 5.01 -9.37 1.44
C LEU A 12 5.58 -8.03 1.90
N PHE A 13 5.63 -7.78 3.21
CA PHE A 13 6.26 -6.59 3.78
C PHE A 13 7.73 -6.45 3.37
N VAL A 14 8.48 -7.56 3.43
CA VAL A 14 9.88 -7.61 3.01
C VAL A 14 10.00 -7.45 1.49
N LEU A 15 9.18 -8.18 0.72
CA LEU A 15 9.22 -8.15 -0.75
C LEU A 15 8.88 -6.77 -1.31
N LEU A 16 7.89 -6.08 -0.73
CA LEU A 16 7.52 -4.71 -1.12
C LEU A 16 8.45 -3.65 -0.57
N ARG A 17 9.51 -4.03 0.17
CA ARG A 17 10.53 -3.12 0.73
C ARG A 17 9.93 -2.02 1.62
N ILE A 18 8.90 -2.37 2.39
CA ILE A 18 8.20 -1.40 3.24
C ILE A 18 9.05 -1.09 4.47
N SER A 19 9.15 0.20 4.82
CA SER A 19 9.80 0.64 6.05
C SER A 19 9.01 0.21 7.29
N GLY A 20 9.69 -0.02 8.43
CA GLY A 20 9.03 -0.35 9.70
C GLY A 20 8.00 0.71 10.16
N VAL A 21 8.13 1.95 9.66
CA VAL A 21 7.18 3.04 9.88
C VAL A 21 6.92 3.74 8.55
N ALA A 22 5.64 3.84 8.17
CA ALA A 22 5.17 4.71 7.11
C ALA A 22 4.95 6.12 7.69
N ILE A 23 5.54 7.13 7.05
CA ILE A 23 5.40 8.54 7.42
C ILE A 23 4.89 9.27 6.19
N THR A 24 3.67 9.80 6.26
CA THR A 24 3.10 10.62 5.19
C THR A 24 3.66 12.04 5.24
N ASP A 25 3.45 12.83 4.19
CA ASP A 25 3.89 14.23 4.13
C ASP A 25 3.25 15.09 5.24
N GLU A 26 2.01 14.77 5.59
CA GLU A 26 1.23 15.33 6.70
C GLU A 26 1.64 14.76 8.07
N ARG A 27 2.71 13.98 8.11
CA ARG A 27 3.34 13.41 9.32
C ARG A 27 2.47 12.41 10.07
N ASP A 28 1.52 11.77 9.40
CA ASP A 28 0.86 10.60 9.97
C ASP A 28 1.90 9.48 10.09
N ARG A 29 2.09 8.99 11.33
CA ARG A 29 3.01 7.88 11.62
C ARG A 29 2.22 6.60 11.82
N VAL A 30 2.52 5.60 11.00
CA VAL A 30 1.83 4.31 10.99
C VAL A 30 2.85 3.19 10.98
N ASN A 31 2.59 2.11 11.72
CA ASN A 31 3.43 0.93 11.62
C ASN A 31 3.38 0.38 10.18
N GLY A 32 4.51 -0.03 9.62
CA GLY A 32 4.57 -0.46 8.23
C GLY A 32 3.70 -1.69 7.91
N ILE A 33 3.53 -2.61 8.87
CA ILE A 33 2.61 -3.75 8.73
C ILE A 33 1.16 -3.27 8.78
N GLU A 34 0.82 -2.33 9.67
CA GLU A 34 -0.51 -1.72 9.72
C GLU A 34 -0.84 -1.02 8.41
N ALA A 35 0.11 -0.25 7.86
CA ALA A 35 -0.03 0.42 6.57
C ALA A 35 -0.23 -0.58 5.41
N LEU A 36 0.52 -1.68 5.39
CA LEU A 36 0.32 -2.77 4.44
C LEU A 36 -1.07 -3.40 4.56
N CYS A 37 -1.50 -3.73 5.79
CA CYS A 37 -2.82 -4.31 6.02
C CYS A 37 -3.94 -3.35 5.61
N LEU A 38 -3.80 -2.05 5.87
CA LEU A 38 -4.73 -1.01 5.42
C LEU A 38 -4.86 -1.00 3.90
N THR A 39 -3.74 -0.99 3.20
CA THR A 39 -3.70 -0.99 1.73
C THR A 39 -4.34 -2.25 1.15
N LEU A 40 -3.98 -3.44 1.65
CA LEU A 40 -4.57 -4.70 1.22
C LEU A 40 -6.08 -4.76 1.50
N TYR A 41 -6.50 -4.21 2.64
CA TYR A 41 -7.91 -4.15 3.00
C TYR A 41 -8.70 -3.26 2.04
N ARG A 42 -8.11 -2.12 1.62
CA ARG A 42 -8.71 -1.18 0.66
C ARG A 42 -8.77 -1.74 -0.77
N LEU A 43 -7.78 -2.53 -1.17
CA LEU A 43 -7.67 -3.13 -2.51
C LEU A 43 -8.54 -4.39 -2.70
N LYS A 44 -8.96 -5.05 -1.63
CA LYS A 44 -9.73 -6.31 -1.71
C LYS A 44 -11.06 -6.16 -2.47
N TYR A 45 -11.76 -5.06 -2.25
CA TYR A 45 -13.08 -4.76 -2.81
C TYR A 45 -13.35 -3.26 -2.56
N PRO A 46 -14.13 -2.54 -3.38
CA PRO A 46 -14.50 -1.16 -3.09
C PRO A 46 -15.12 -1.05 -1.69
N ARG A 47 -14.36 -0.47 -0.76
CA ARG A 47 -14.78 -0.17 0.62
C ARG A 47 -14.63 1.31 0.86
N THR A 48 -15.56 1.88 1.61
CA THR A 48 -15.42 3.27 2.04
C THR A 48 -14.41 3.33 3.19
N TYR A 49 -13.73 4.47 3.33
CA TYR A 49 -12.88 4.69 4.50
C TYR A 49 -13.68 4.70 5.79
N PHE A 50 -14.96 5.08 5.74
CA PHE A 50 -15.87 5.05 6.88
C PHE A 50 -15.98 3.63 7.47
N ASP A 51 -16.21 2.62 6.62
CA ASP A 51 -16.31 1.21 7.04
C ASP A 51 -14.97 0.65 7.59
N MET A 52 -13.85 1.30 7.29
CA MET A 52 -12.52 0.91 7.74
C MET A 52 -12.14 1.53 9.09
N MET A 53 -12.82 2.59 9.52
CA MET A 53 -12.47 3.31 10.75
C MET A 53 -12.54 2.42 11.99
N GLU A 54 -13.54 1.54 12.08
CA GLU A 54 -13.69 0.61 13.20
C GLU A 54 -12.50 -0.36 13.31
N HIS A 55 -11.93 -0.76 12.18
CA HIS A 55 -10.82 -1.71 12.15
C HIS A 55 -9.46 -1.08 12.41
N PHE A 56 -9.23 0.14 11.94
CA PHE A 56 -7.91 0.78 12.01
C PHE A 56 -7.81 1.89 13.05
N GLY A 57 -8.94 2.34 13.62
CA GLY A 57 -8.96 3.39 14.66
C GLY A 57 -8.42 4.74 14.20
N ARG A 58 -8.38 4.99 12.88
CA ARG A 58 -7.83 6.21 12.27
C ARG A 58 -8.90 7.00 11.56
N SER A 59 -8.67 8.31 11.41
CA SER A 59 -9.55 9.16 10.61
C SER A 59 -9.51 8.77 9.13
N MET A 60 -10.60 9.01 8.41
CA MET A 60 -10.67 8.73 6.97
C MET A 60 -9.55 9.45 6.19
N SER A 61 -9.25 10.69 6.56
CA SER A 61 -8.18 11.47 5.93
C SER A 61 -6.80 10.85 6.15
N ALA A 62 -6.49 10.40 7.38
CA ALA A 62 -5.21 9.74 7.68
C ALA A 62 -5.10 8.42 6.91
N MET A 63 -6.15 7.61 6.88
CA MET A 63 -6.16 6.37 6.10
C MET A 63 -5.98 6.62 4.60
N SER A 64 -6.59 7.67 4.05
CA SER A 64 -6.43 8.02 2.64
C SER A 64 -5.00 8.41 2.29
N ARG A 65 -4.32 9.17 3.15
CA ARG A 65 -2.92 9.56 2.94
C ARG A 65 -1.97 8.39 3.07
N VAL A 66 -2.20 7.52 4.06
CA VAL A 66 -1.42 6.28 4.23
C VAL A 66 -1.59 5.37 3.02
N PHE A 67 -2.82 5.23 2.52
CA PHE A 67 -3.08 4.48 1.30
C PHE A 67 -2.30 5.06 0.11
N LEU A 68 -2.39 6.37 -0.12
CA LEU A 68 -1.67 7.04 -1.20
C LEU A 68 -0.15 6.83 -1.08
N TYR A 69 0.42 7.08 0.10
CA TYR A 69 1.84 6.84 0.38
C TYR A 69 2.28 5.41 0.02
N MET A 70 1.47 4.41 0.38
CA MET A 70 1.79 3.01 0.10
C MET A 70 1.71 2.68 -1.40
N ILE A 71 0.75 3.27 -2.11
CA ILE A 71 0.64 3.12 -3.57
C ILE A 71 1.84 3.76 -4.25
N ASP A 72 2.19 4.99 -3.89
CA ASP A 72 3.37 5.69 -4.43
C ASP A 72 4.66 4.91 -4.16
N LEU A 73 4.83 4.38 -2.94
CA LEU A 73 5.97 3.52 -2.60
C LEU A 73 6.08 2.34 -3.56
N VAL A 74 4.99 1.61 -3.82
CA VAL A 74 4.98 0.47 -4.73
C VAL A 74 5.26 0.92 -6.17
N HIS A 75 4.62 2.00 -6.63
CA HIS A 75 4.82 2.53 -7.97
C HIS A 75 6.28 2.94 -8.21
N TYR A 76 6.90 3.69 -7.30
CA TYR A 76 8.29 4.11 -7.47
C TYR A 76 9.28 2.94 -7.32
N THR A 77 9.01 2.01 -6.40
CA THR A 77 9.91 0.87 -6.16
C THR A 77 9.91 -0.12 -7.32
N PHE A 78 8.77 -0.30 -7.98
CA PHE A 78 8.57 -1.31 -9.03
C PHE A 78 8.19 -0.71 -10.38
N ALA A 79 8.45 0.58 -10.61
CA ALA A 79 8.12 1.27 -11.86
C ALA A 79 8.61 0.48 -13.09
N ASP A 80 9.84 -0.02 -13.03
CA ASP A 80 10.42 -0.80 -14.13
C ASP A 80 9.67 -2.11 -14.42
N ALA A 81 9.14 -2.77 -13.38
CA ALA A 81 8.39 -4.00 -13.52
C ALA A 81 6.94 -3.73 -13.97
N ILE A 82 6.33 -2.65 -13.48
CA ILE A 82 4.94 -2.27 -13.79
C ILE A 82 4.82 -1.74 -15.22
N PHE A 83 5.75 -0.86 -15.64
CA PHE A 83 5.75 -0.21 -16.95
C PHE A 83 6.63 -0.92 -17.98
N MET A 84 7.07 -2.15 -17.70
CA MET A 84 7.91 -2.94 -18.61
C MET A 84 7.30 -3.04 -20.02
N ALA A 85 5.99 -3.25 -20.12
CA ALA A 85 5.30 -3.37 -21.40
C ALA A 85 5.30 -2.06 -22.21
N GLU A 86 5.27 -0.90 -21.55
CA GLU A 86 5.30 0.42 -22.19
C GLU A 86 6.68 0.68 -22.80
N LYS A 87 7.75 0.37 -22.06
CA LYS A 87 9.13 0.43 -22.59
C LYS A 87 9.34 -0.47 -23.82
N VAL A 88 8.81 -1.70 -23.79
CA VAL A 88 8.90 -2.63 -24.94
C VAL A 88 8.13 -2.13 -26.17
N LEU A 89 7.06 -1.35 -25.98
CA LEU A 89 6.30 -0.75 -27.07
C LEU A 89 7.01 0.48 -27.66
N GLU A 90 7.64 1.31 -26.82
CA GLU A 90 8.45 2.46 -27.29
C GLU A 90 9.68 2.02 -28.10
N GLU A 91 10.32 0.91 -27.76
CA GLU A 91 11.46 0.37 -28.51
C GLU A 91 11.09 -0.25 -29.87
N ARG A 92 9.79 -0.42 -30.17
CA ARG A 92 9.29 -1.06 -31.40
C ARG A 92 8.79 -0.08 -32.46
N ILE A 93 8.83 1.23 -32.19
CA ILE A 93 8.43 2.32 -33.12
C ILE A 93 9.69 3.03 -33.62
#